data_AF-A0A3D2C698-F1
#
_entry.id   AF-A0A3D2C698-F1
#
_cell.length_a   1.000
_cell.length_b   1.000
_cell.length_c   1.000
_cell.angle_alpha   90.00
_cell.angle_beta   90.00
_cell.angle_gamma   90.00
#
_symmetry.space_group_name_H-M   'P 1'
#
loop_
_entity.id
_entity.type
_entity.pdbx_description
1 polymer ?
#
loop_
_entity_poly.entity_id
_entity_poly.type
_entity_poly.pdbx_seq_one_letter_code
_entity_poly.pdbx_strand_id
1 'polypeptide(L)'
;GTYPLPEAQLDRFLLKVRLNFPSADMEAQIVETVTSDRVGDGLDVSRVAQVVSPQEARTLQQVAARVTVDPRVVRYAVDIVRATRTRQGIVAGAGPRGGI
;
A
#
# COMPACT_ATOMS: atom_id res chain seq x y z
N GLY A 1 -19.46 7.45 11.01
CA GLY A 1 -18.81 8.76 11.08
C GLY A 1 -17.34 8.57 10.80
N THR A 2 -16.83 9.13 9.72
CA THR A 2 -15.42 9.03 9.32
C THR A 2 -14.60 9.97 10.18
N TYR A 3 -14.25 9.54 11.39
CA TYR A 3 -13.24 10.22 12.18
C TYR A 3 -11.88 9.95 11.54
N PRO A 4 -11.05 10.99 11.31
CA PRO A 4 -9.70 10.78 10.84
C PRO A 4 -8.97 9.89 11.84
N LEU A 5 -8.26 8.89 11.32
CA LEU A 5 -7.46 7.99 12.15
C LEU A 5 -6.42 8.82 12.92
N PRO A 6 -6.24 8.59 14.23
CA PRO A 6 -5.15 9.18 14.99
C PRO A 6 -3.80 8.87 14.31
N GLU A 7 -2.83 9.78 14.44
CA GLU A 7 -1.50 9.64 13.83
C GLU A 7 -0.80 8.32 14.23
N ALA A 8 -0.91 7.93 15.50
CA ALA A 8 -0.38 6.65 15.99
C ALA A 8 -1.01 5.42 15.32
N GLN A 9 -2.22 5.53 14.77
CA GLN A 9 -2.85 4.46 13.99
C GLN A 9 -2.40 4.48 12.53
N LEU A 10 -2.14 5.66 11.97
CA LEU A 10 -1.61 5.81 10.60
C LEU A 10 -0.18 5.23 10.46
N ASP A 11 0.65 5.30 11.50
CA ASP A 11 2.01 4.72 11.54
C ASP A 11 2.05 3.18 11.33
N ARG A 12 0.90 2.51 11.39
CA ARG A 12 0.78 1.07 11.14
C ARG A 12 0.59 0.72 9.66
N PHE A 13 0.39 1.72 8.79
CA PHE A 13 0.26 1.52 7.35
C PHE A 13 1.59 1.80 6.67
N LEU A 14 2.09 0.81 5.91
CA LEU A 14 3.38 0.92 5.22
C LEU A 14 3.36 2.01 4.14
N LEU A 15 2.22 2.19 3.45
CA LEU A 15 2.09 3.08 2.31
C LEU A 15 0.85 3.97 2.45
N LYS A 16 1.01 5.23 2.05
CA LYS A 16 -0.10 6.16 1.81
C LYS A 16 -0.28 6.34 0.31
N VAL A 17 -1.34 5.75 -0.24
CA VAL A 17 -1.68 5.87 -1.66
C VAL A 17 -2.65 7.04 -1.85
N ARG A 18 -2.37 7.91 -2.82
CA ARG A 18 -3.28 8.98 -3.22
C ARG A 18 -4.00 8.55 -4.49
N LEU A 19 -5.31 8.36 -4.39
CA LEU A 19 -6.17 8.05 -5.54
C LEU A 19 -6.75 9.35 -6.06
N ASN A 20 -6.64 9.55 -7.37
CA ASN A 20 -7.37 10.59 -8.08
C ASN A 20 -8.66 9.99 -8.63
N PHE A 21 -9.60 10.85 -9.01
CA PHE A 21 -10.79 10.40 -9.73
C PHE A 21 -10.39 9.86 -11.12
N PRO A 22 -11.11 8.84 -11.62
CA PRO A 22 -10.97 8.41 -13.00
C PRO A 22 -11.31 9.55 -13.98
N SER A 23 -10.93 9.41 -15.24
CA SER A 23 -11.44 10.28 -16.30
C SER A 23 -12.93 10.04 -16.50
N ALA A 24 -13.63 11.00 -17.11
CA ALA A 24 -15.06 10.88 -17.40
C ALA A 24 -15.39 9.60 -18.19
N ASP A 25 -14.55 9.22 -19.17
CA ASP A 25 -14.75 8.01 -19.97
C ASP A 25 -14.59 6.73 -19.14
N MET A 26 -13.59 6.68 -18.24
CA MET A 26 -13.40 5.54 -17.35
C MET A 26 -14.53 5.46 -16.32
N GLU A 27 -15.01 6.60 -15.82
CA GLU A 27 -16.13 6.66 -14.89
C GLU A 27 -17.42 6.17 -15.57
N ALA A 28 -17.68 6.59 -16.81
CA ALA A 28 -18.79 6.10 -17.62
C ALA A 28 -18.70 4.58 -17.84
N GLN A 29 -17.51 4.05 -18.19
CA GLN A 29 -17.30 2.60 -18.33
C GLN A 29 -17.55 1.83 -17.03
N ILE A 30 -17.13 2.37 -15.88
CA ILE A 30 -17.38 1.76 -14.58
C ILE A 30 -18.89 1.71 -14.32
N VAL A 31 -19.60 2.81 -14.54
CA VAL A 31 -21.06 2.89 -14.36
C VAL A 31 -21.77 1.91 -15.28
N GLU A 32 -21.44 1.88 -16.57
CA GLU A 32 -21.99 0.91 -17.54
C GLU A 32 -21.73 -0.54 -17.12
N THR A 33 -20.52 -0.84 -16.65
CA THR A 33 -20.14 -2.20 -16.22
C THR A 33 -20.93 -2.67 -15.00
N VAL A 34 -21.18 -1.78 -14.04
CA VAL A 34 -21.93 -2.08 -12.80
C VAL A 34 -23.44 -2.14 -13.05
N THR A 35 -23.96 -1.35 -14.00
CA THR A 35 -25.41 -1.28 -14.30
C THR A 35 -25.90 -2.31 -15.31
N SER A 36 -25.02 -2.92 -16.10
CA SER A 36 -25.37 -3.92 -17.13
C SER A 36 -25.60 -5.34 -16.57
N ASP A 37 -26.53 -5.51 -15.63
CA ASP A 37 -26.94 -6.81 -15.03
C ASP A 37 -25.85 -7.58 -14.25
N ARG A 38 -24.72 -6.94 -13.91
CA ARG A 38 -23.73 -7.46 -12.96
C ARG A 38 -24.07 -7.03 -11.54
N VAL A 39 -25.16 -7.58 -10.99
CA VAL A 39 -25.61 -7.28 -9.63
C VAL A 39 -24.78 -8.07 -8.61
N GLY A 40 -24.12 -7.37 -7.69
CA GLY A 40 -23.47 -7.96 -6.51
C GLY A 40 -22.26 -8.85 -6.81
N ASP A 41 -22.24 -10.04 -6.21
CA ASP A 41 -21.15 -11.03 -6.19
C ASP A 41 -20.80 -11.61 -7.58
N GLY A 42 -21.52 -11.20 -8.63
CA GLY A 42 -21.42 -11.66 -10.02
C GLY A 42 -20.29 -11.02 -10.83
N LEU A 43 -19.19 -10.62 -10.20
CA LEU A 43 -17.95 -10.38 -10.96
C LEU A 43 -17.52 -11.73 -11.54
N ASP A 44 -17.61 -11.88 -12.86
CA ASP A 44 -17.18 -13.07 -13.57
C ASP A 44 -15.65 -13.23 -13.47
N VAL A 45 -15.22 -13.82 -12.36
CA VAL A 45 -13.83 -14.16 -12.09
C VAL A 45 -13.40 -15.44 -12.79
N SER A 46 -14.28 -16.12 -13.55
CA SER A 46 -13.92 -17.34 -14.30
C SER A 46 -12.82 -17.08 -15.33
N ARG A 47 -12.70 -15.82 -15.78
CA ARG A 47 -11.65 -15.35 -16.70
C ARG A 47 -10.37 -14.91 -15.99
N VAL A 48 -10.38 -14.78 -14.66
CA VAL A 48 -9.21 -14.38 -13.88
C VAL A 48 -8.38 -15.63 -13.61
N ALA A 49 -7.30 -15.80 -14.36
CA ALA A 49 -6.36 -16.88 -14.12
C ALA A 49 -5.60 -16.66 -12.80
N GLN A 50 -5.61 -17.65 -11.92
CA GLN A 50 -4.78 -17.64 -10.73
C GLN A 50 -3.32 -17.83 -11.12
N VAL A 51 -2.50 -16.80 -10.92
CA VAL A 51 -1.06 -16.81 -11.23
C VAL A 51 -0.18 -17.15 -10.01
N VAL A 52 -0.73 -17.05 -8.80
CA VAL A 52 -0.02 -17.34 -7.54
C VAL A 52 -0.99 -18.02 -6.58
N SER A 53 -0.57 -19.12 -5.96
CA SER A 53 -1.30 -19.82 -4.89
C SER A 53 -1.02 -19.23 -3.51
N PRO A 54 -1.91 -19.47 -2.51
CA PRO A 54 -1.68 -19.03 -1.14
C PRO A 54 -0.37 -19.56 -0.54
N GLN A 55 0.02 -20.79 -0.89
CA GLN A 55 1.27 -21.41 -0.47
C GLN A 55 2.47 -20.70 -1.10
N GLU A 56 2.43 -20.41 -2.41
CA GLU A 56 3.47 -19.65 -3.08
C GLU A 56 3.60 -18.23 -2.51
N ALA A 57 2.49 -17.55 -2.20
CA ALA A 57 2.52 -16.24 -1.56
C ALA A 57 3.25 -16.28 -0.20
N ARG A 58 3.00 -17.31 0.62
CA ARG A 58 3.72 -17.50 1.89
C ARG A 58 5.20 -17.80 1.67
N THR A 59 5.53 -18.62 0.67
CA THR A 59 6.92 -18.88 0.31
C THR A 59 7.62 -17.60 -0.13
N LEU A 60 6.98 -16.76 -0.94
CA LEU A 60 7.52 -15.46 -1.35
C LEU A 60 7.76 -14.52 -0.16
N GLN A 61 6.86 -14.49 0.83
CA GLN A 61 7.07 -13.73 2.07
C GLN A 61 8.31 -14.21 2.82
N GLN A 62 8.53 -15.53 2.91
CA GLN A 62 9.72 -16.10 3.55
C GLN A 62 11.01 -15.81 2.78
N VAL A 63 10.95 -15.84 1.45
CA VAL A 63 12.08 -15.50 0.57
C VAL A 63 12.43 -14.02 0.73
N ALA A 64 11.44 -13.13 0.71
CA ALA A 64 11.63 -11.69 0.91
C ALA A 64 12.33 -11.39 2.25
N ALA A 65 11.96 -12.10 3.33
CA ALA A 65 12.58 -11.94 4.64
C ALA A 65 14.04 -12.41 4.71
N ARG A 66 14.52 -13.19 3.72
CA ARG A 66 15.90 -13.69 3.63
C ARG A 66 16.77 -12.88 2.66
N VAL A 67 16.21 -11.85 2.01
CA VAL A 67 16.98 -10.97 1.14
C VAL A 67 18.07 -10.29 1.96
N THR A 68 19.33 -10.51 1.55
CA THR A 68 20.48 -9.88 2.21
C THR A 68 20.55 -8.41 1.81
N VAL A 69 20.63 -7.54 2.79
CA VAL A 69 20.74 -6.09 2.61
C VAL A 69 22.10 -5.65 3.16
N ASP A 70 22.85 -4.89 2.36
CA ASP A 70 24.14 -4.34 2.81
C ASP A 70 23.93 -3.44 4.05
N PRO A 71 24.76 -3.57 5.10
CA PRO A 71 24.65 -2.73 6.30
C PRO A 71 24.61 -1.23 6.03
N ARG A 72 25.25 -0.76 4.95
CA ARG A 72 25.23 0.65 4.53
C ARG A 72 23.84 1.09 4.07
N VAL A 73 23.06 0.23 3.43
CA VAL A 73 21.68 0.53 3.01
C VAL A 73 20.78 0.64 4.23
N VAL A 74 20.91 -0.29 5.18
CA VAL A 74 20.18 -0.23 6.47
C VAL A 74 20.51 1.07 7.20
N ARG A 75 21.80 1.42 7.27
CA ARG A 75 22.24 2.66 7.91
C ARG A 75 21.67 3.89 7.22
N TYR A 76 21.72 3.91 5.90
CA TYR A 76 21.19 5.02 5.09
C TYR A 76 19.68 5.21 5.30
N ALA A 77 18.89 4.13 5.33
CA ALA A 77 17.46 4.20 5.62
C ALA A 77 17.19 4.80 7.02
N VAL A 78 17.95 4.37 8.03
CA VAL A 78 17.86 4.92 9.39
C VAL A 78 18.24 6.41 9.42
N ASP A 79 19.29 6.81 8.71
CA ASP A 79 19.75 8.19 8.67
C ASP A 79 18.70 9.11 7.99
N ILE A 80 18.03 8.65 6.94
CA ILE A 80 16.89 9.36 6.33
C ILE A 80 15.77 9.57 7.36
N VAL A 81 15.33 8.50 8.01
CA VAL A 81 14.26 8.55 9.03
C VAL A 81 14.63 9.53 10.14
N ARG A 82 15.86 9.47 10.65
CA ARG A 82 16.33 10.40 11.70
C ARG A 82 16.36 11.84 11.23
N ALA A 83 16.79 12.10 9.98
CA ALA A 83 16.81 13.45 9.42
C ALA A 83 15.42 14.08 9.37
N THR A 84 14.35 13.30 9.19
CA THR A 84 12.98 13.84 9.21
C THR A 84 12.57 14.42 10.57
N ARG A 85 13.23 14.04 11.67
CA ARG A 85 12.88 14.47 13.04
C ARG A 85 13.49 15.80 13.44
N THR A 86 14.56 16.21 12.78
CA THR A 86 15.30 17.44 13.09
C THR A 86 15.21 18.49 11.99
N ARG A 87 14.65 18.13 10.83
CA ARG A 87 14.53 19.04 9.68
C ARG A 87 13.43 20.07 9.88
N GLN A 88 13.79 21.34 9.74
CA GLN A 88 12.82 22.43 9.74
C GLN A 88 11.82 22.28 8.58
N GLY A 89 10.54 22.53 8.87
CA GLY A 89 9.44 22.37 7.91
C GLY A 89 8.72 21.02 7.96
N ILE A 90 9.17 20.08 8.81
CA ILE A 90 8.46 18.82 9.08
C ILE A 90 7.81 18.93 10.46
N VAL A 91 6.48 18.79 10.53
CA VAL A 91 5.70 18.91 11.77
C VAL A 91 5.88 17.68 12.68
N ALA A 92 5.91 16.50 12.07
CA ALA A 92 6.14 15.22 12.75
C ALA A 92 7.10 14.36 11.93
N GLY A 93 8.23 14.01 12.52
CA GLY A 93 9.21 13.13 11.89
C GLY A 93 8.77 11.67 11.93
N ALA A 94 9.32 10.85 11.04
CA ALA A 94 8.98 9.44 10.95
C ALA A 94 9.33 8.66 12.23
N GLY A 95 8.40 7.82 12.67
CA GLY A 95 8.58 6.89 13.80
C GLY A 95 9.63 5.82 13.50
N PRO A 96 9.93 4.92 14.46
CA PRO A 96 10.84 3.79 14.24
C PRO A 96 10.44 2.90 13.07
N ARG A 97 9.13 2.82 12.77
CA ARG A 97 8.58 2.05 11.66
C ARG A 97 8.87 2.64 10.28
N GLY A 98 9.26 3.90 10.17
CA GLY A 98 9.55 4.52 8.87
C GLY A 98 10.81 3.99 8.17
N GLY A 99 11.63 3.20 8.87
CA GLY A 99 12.86 2.61 8.31
C GLY A 99 12.74 1.12 7.97
N ILE A 100 11.54 0.54 8.10
CA ILE A 100 11.23 -0.87 7.83
C ILE A 100 10.18 -1.02 6.75
#